data_AF-A0A8I6RFS1-F1
#
_entry.id   AF-A0A8I6RFS1-F1
#
_cell.length_a   1.000
_cell.length_b   1.000
_cell.length_c   1.000
_cell.angle_alpha   90.00
_cell.angle_beta   90.00
_cell.angle_gamma   90.00
#
_symmetry.space_group_name_H-M   'P 1'
#
loop_
_entity.id
_entity.type
_entity.pdbx_description
1 polymer ?
#
loop_
_entity_poly.entity_id
_entity_poly.type
_entity_poly.pdbx_seq_one_letter_code
_entity_poly.pdbx_strand_id
1 'polypeptide(L)'
;MPEFVSSRFSSQKAPKYKNLSDYGHDKGQNRYEKKKYKENKLAITTQKKEKQIQEEEYLMKKSIIYIVRRIPDEEALKNQLFYVCHINYFAQVSEDNFLPAEIAIAEFNLGEGLCATLQFFVNPGEIPLGMKYEVLDWAYKSHGIPVNVVESAEDDYPTILRELKRFLRRKNPKRTPPIYSMPDDANCNHCISAVRGTLSRFAKASNEDCNIRVFPLPMLFYELKSKCMELSGKTDPRVTPQYANNELVKDVYSHCRKIGCDFHEEKDLSQHCSLSTVKRWVFTISMSCAPDIGVVPNHRRHCPDKSENF
;
A
#
# COMPACT_ATOMS: atom_id res chain seq x y z
N MET A 1 19.12 -78.80 -68.84
CA MET A 1 19.16 -79.94 -67.89
C MET A 1 20.41 -79.80 -67.06
N PRO A 2 20.46 -80.13 -65.75
CA PRO A 2 19.40 -80.49 -64.81
C PRO A 2 19.44 -79.71 -63.44
N GLU A 3 18.38 -79.91 -62.66
CA GLU A 3 18.31 -80.18 -61.20
C GLU A 3 18.61 -79.14 -60.10
N PHE A 4 17.52 -78.81 -59.38
CA PHE A 4 17.25 -78.97 -57.94
C PHE A 4 18.27 -78.45 -56.90
N VAL A 5 17.76 -77.72 -55.88
CA VAL A 5 17.74 -78.19 -54.47
C VAL A 5 17.00 -77.19 -53.54
N SER A 6 15.96 -77.73 -52.88
CA SER A 6 15.51 -77.57 -51.49
C SER A 6 14.96 -76.24 -50.96
N SER A 7 13.64 -76.28 -50.76
CA SER A 7 12.90 -75.64 -49.69
C SER A 7 13.47 -75.91 -48.28
N ARG A 8 13.49 -74.87 -47.42
CA ARG A 8 13.26 -75.02 -45.97
C ARG A 8 12.39 -73.87 -45.47
N PHE A 9 11.17 -74.19 -45.07
CA PHE A 9 10.35 -73.36 -44.21
C PHE A 9 11.04 -73.22 -42.85
N SER A 10 11.36 -72.00 -42.43
CA SER A 10 11.70 -71.65 -41.05
C SER A 10 10.58 -70.76 -40.52
N SER A 11 9.86 -71.26 -39.52
CA SER A 11 8.79 -70.59 -38.80
C SER A 11 9.30 -69.31 -38.11
N GLN A 12 9.07 -68.15 -38.72
CA GLN A 12 9.23 -66.87 -38.05
C GLN A 12 8.07 -66.67 -37.06
N LYS A 13 8.41 -66.57 -35.78
CA LYS A 13 7.49 -66.27 -34.68
C LYS A 13 6.82 -64.90 -34.93
N ALA A 14 5.50 -64.85 -34.84
CA ALA A 14 4.73 -63.61 -34.88
C ALA A 14 5.18 -62.64 -33.77
N PRO A 15 5.34 -61.34 -34.04
CA PRO A 15 5.62 -60.37 -33.00
C PRO A 15 4.40 -60.23 -32.08
N LYS A 16 4.62 -60.33 -30.76
CA LYS A 16 3.62 -60.00 -29.73
C LYS A 16 3.16 -58.56 -29.95
N TYR A 17 1.91 -58.36 -30.37
CA TYR A 17 1.26 -57.06 -30.32
C TYR A 17 1.22 -56.61 -28.85
N LYS A 18 1.99 -55.57 -28.49
CA LYS A 18 1.74 -54.82 -27.26
C LYS A 18 0.43 -54.06 -27.45
N ASN A 19 -0.53 -54.26 -26.56
CA ASN A 19 -1.87 -53.68 -26.65
C ASN A 19 -1.80 -52.14 -26.77
N LEU A 20 -2.50 -51.57 -27.75
CA LEU A 20 -2.63 -50.11 -27.92
C LEU A 20 -3.34 -49.43 -26.73
N SER A 21 -4.07 -50.18 -25.91
CA SER A 21 -4.68 -49.70 -24.66
C SER A 21 -3.63 -49.28 -23.63
N ASP A 22 -2.51 -49.98 -23.55
CA ASP A 22 -1.47 -49.74 -22.54
C ASP A 22 -0.69 -48.46 -22.86
N TYR A 23 -0.48 -48.18 -24.16
CA TYR A 23 0.16 -46.94 -24.62
C TYR A 23 -0.69 -45.68 -24.38
N GLY A 24 -2.03 -45.79 -24.45
CA GLY A 24 -2.95 -44.69 -24.15
C GLY A 24 -3.08 -44.42 -22.65
N HIS A 25 -3.07 -45.48 -21.84
CA HIS A 25 -3.12 -45.40 -20.37
C HIS A 25 -1.86 -44.74 -19.79
N ASP A 26 -0.68 -45.14 -20.26
CA ASP A 26 0.62 -44.64 -19.77
C ASP A 26 0.83 -43.14 -20.12
N LYS A 27 0.40 -42.70 -21.32
CA LYS A 27 0.41 -41.28 -21.70
C LYS A 27 -0.61 -40.45 -20.91
N GLY A 28 -1.78 -41.01 -20.60
CA GLY A 28 -2.81 -40.38 -19.77
C GLY A 28 -2.38 -40.22 -18.32
N GLN A 29 -1.78 -41.26 -17.74
CA GLN A 29 -1.22 -41.24 -16.38
C GLN A 29 -0.08 -40.23 -16.25
N ASN A 30 0.86 -40.21 -17.20
CA ASN A 30 1.99 -39.28 -17.18
C ASN A 30 1.55 -37.80 -17.34
N ARG A 31 0.47 -37.54 -18.11
CA ARG A 31 -0.13 -36.19 -18.21
C ARG A 31 -0.87 -35.78 -16.93
N TYR A 32 -1.58 -36.72 -16.30
CA TYR A 32 -2.26 -36.50 -15.03
C TYR A 32 -1.28 -36.23 -13.88
N GLU A 33 -0.19 -37.01 -13.78
CA GLU A 33 0.87 -36.82 -12.79
C GLU A 33 1.59 -35.48 -12.96
N LYS A 34 1.88 -35.06 -14.20
CA LYS A 34 2.46 -33.74 -14.48
C LYS A 34 1.53 -32.60 -14.08
N LYS A 35 0.22 -32.74 -14.31
CA LYS A 35 -0.79 -31.75 -13.89
C LYS A 35 -0.86 -31.66 -12.36
N LYS A 36 -0.97 -32.80 -11.68
CA LYS A 36 -0.98 -32.91 -10.22
C LYS A 36 0.31 -32.35 -9.57
N TYR A 37 1.47 -32.58 -10.19
CA TYR A 37 2.74 -32.00 -9.74
C TYR A 37 2.76 -30.47 -9.87
N LYS A 38 2.27 -29.93 -11.00
CA LYS A 38 2.15 -28.47 -11.20
C LYS A 38 1.17 -27.83 -10.21
N GLU A 39 0.02 -28.46 -10.00
CA GLU A 39 -1.00 -28.02 -9.02
C GLU A 39 -0.45 -28.04 -7.60
N ASN A 40 0.23 -29.12 -7.19
CA ASN A 40 0.88 -29.21 -5.89
C ASN A 40 1.99 -28.16 -5.72
N LYS A 41 2.81 -27.92 -6.75
CA LYS A 41 3.87 -26.90 -6.71
C LYS A 41 3.28 -25.49 -6.58
N LEU A 42 2.18 -25.20 -7.28
CA LEU A 42 1.46 -23.93 -7.17
C LEU A 42 0.88 -23.76 -5.77
N ALA A 43 0.18 -24.76 -5.24
CA ALA A 43 -0.39 -24.74 -3.89
C ALA A 43 0.68 -24.53 -2.81
N ILE A 44 1.83 -25.23 -2.89
CA ILE A 44 2.95 -25.03 -1.97
C ILE A 44 3.52 -23.60 -2.09
N THR A 45 3.57 -23.05 -3.31
CA THR A 45 4.06 -21.68 -3.53
C THR A 45 3.09 -20.64 -2.93
N THR A 46 1.78 -20.82 -3.13
CA THR A 46 0.74 -19.97 -2.55
C THR A 46 0.77 -20.02 -1.02
N GLN A 47 0.82 -21.21 -0.42
CA GLN A 47 0.86 -21.36 1.04
C GLN A 47 2.11 -20.72 1.65
N LYS A 48 3.27 -20.80 0.96
CA LYS A 48 4.49 -20.12 1.39
C LYS A 48 4.34 -18.59 1.32
N LYS A 49 3.74 -18.07 0.26
CA LYS A 49 3.44 -16.63 0.12
C LYS A 49 2.49 -16.14 1.21
N GLU A 50 1.39 -16.86 1.46
CA GLU A 50 0.42 -16.53 2.51
C GLU A 50 1.06 -16.50 3.90
N LYS A 51 1.89 -17.50 4.22
CA LYS A 51 2.61 -17.54 5.49
C LYS A 51 3.58 -16.37 5.64
N GLN A 52 4.26 -16.00 4.55
CA GLN A 52 5.17 -14.84 4.55
C GLN A 52 4.40 -13.53 4.76
N ILE A 53 3.28 -13.34 4.07
CA ILE A 53 2.41 -12.16 4.25
C ILE A 53 1.93 -12.07 5.70
N GLN A 54 1.47 -13.18 6.28
CA GLN A 54 1.04 -13.24 7.68
C GLN A 54 2.16 -12.89 8.67
N GLU A 55 3.38 -13.38 8.42
CA GLU A 55 4.54 -13.07 9.25
C GLU A 55 4.95 -11.59 9.14
N GLU A 56 4.96 -11.05 7.93
CA GLU A 56 5.20 -9.62 7.69
C GLU A 56 4.15 -8.77 8.41
N GLU A 57 2.87 -9.10 8.28
CA GLU A 57 1.79 -8.45 9.02
C GLU A 57 1.98 -8.51 10.53
N TYR A 58 2.32 -9.68 11.07
CA TYR A 58 2.58 -9.85 12.49
C TYR A 58 3.73 -8.95 12.97
N LEU A 59 4.84 -8.91 12.22
CA LEU A 59 6.00 -8.08 12.54
C LEU A 59 5.68 -6.58 12.44
N MET A 60 4.87 -6.17 11.48
CA MET A 60 4.37 -4.80 11.37
C MET A 60 3.57 -4.42 12.61
N LYS A 61 2.57 -5.24 12.98
CA LYS A 61 1.72 -5.00 14.16
C LYS A 61 2.55 -4.86 15.43
N LYS A 62 3.48 -5.79 15.65
CA LYS A 62 4.41 -5.76 16.78
C LYS A 62 5.29 -4.51 16.80
N SER A 63 5.73 -4.05 15.62
CA SER A 63 6.54 -2.83 15.50
C SER A 63 5.77 -1.58 15.91
N ILE A 64 4.50 -1.45 15.53
CA ILE A 64 3.65 -0.31 15.90
C ILE A 64 3.44 -0.27 17.41
N ILE A 65 3.03 -1.41 18.00
CA ILE A 65 2.86 -1.55 19.44
C ILE A 65 4.15 -1.15 20.16
N TYR A 66 5.30 -1.66 19.70
CA TYR A 66 6.59 -1.34 20.30
C TYR A 66 6.94 0.15 20.22
N ILE A 67 6.67 0.81 19.09
CA ILE A 67 6.93 2.24 18.92
C ILE A 67 6.10 3.06 19.90
N VAL A 68 4.80 2.77 20.03
CA VAL A 68 3.89 3.57 20.86
C VAL A 68 4.01 3.23 22.35
N ARG A 69 4.06 1.95 22.71
CA ARG A 69 4.08 1.51 24.12
C ARG A 69 5.38 1.85 24.85
N ARG A 70 6.48 2.06 24.13
CA ARG A 70 7.76 2.49 24.71
C ARG A 70 7.83 3.97 25.04
N ILE A 71 6.83 4.76 24.65
CA ILE A 71 6.76 6.17 25.00
C ILE A 71 6.46 6.27 26.51
N PRO A 72 7.34 6.87 27.31
CA PRO A 72 7.31 6.75 28.77
C PRO A 72 6.18 7.55 29.42
N ASP A 73 5.91 8.76 28.93
CA ASP A 73 5.03 9.74 29.57
C ASP A 73 4.28 10.59 28.53
N GLU A 74 3.39 11.46 29.02
CA GLU A 74 2.58 12.34 28.18
C GLU A 74 3.42 13.33 27.39
N GLU A 75 4.50 13.85 27.96
CA GLU A 75 5.34 14.85 27.30
C GLU A 75 6.11 14.23 26.14
N ALA A 76 6.66 13.04 26.33
CA ALA A 76 7.25 12.25 25.25
C ALA A 76 6.22 11.90 24.17
N LEU A 77 4.98 11.59 24.54
CA LEU A 77 3.90 11.29 23.59
C LEU A 77 3.48 12.51 22.78
N LYS A 78 3.37 13.68 23.41
CA LYS A 78 3.07 14.96 22.75
C LYS A 78 4.11 15.29 21.68
N ASN A 79 5.37 15.00 21.95
CA ASN A 79 6.49 15.38 21.07
C ASN A 79 6.91 14.29 20.07
N GLN A 80 6.44 13.05 20.21
CA GLN A 80 6.80 11.96 19.30
C GLN A 80 6.21 12.20 17.90
N LEU A 81 7.10 12.25 16.89
CA LEU A 81 6.71 12.45 15.49
C LEU A 81 6.24 11.14 14.85
N PHE A 82 5.17 11.27 14.07
CA PHE A 82 4.58 10.25 13.21
C PHE A 82 4.36 10.82 11.80
N TYR A 83 4.25 9.93 10.82
CA TYR A 83 4.20 10.32 9.41
C TYR A 83 3.11 9.55 8.68
N VAL A 84 2.15 10.24 8.08
CA VAL A 84 1.13 9.59 7.24
C VAL A 84 1.40 9.88 5.77
N CYS A 85 1.03 8.96 4.88
CA CYS A 85 1.29 9.07 3.44
C CYS A 85 0.10 8.60 2.62
N HIS A 86 -0.29 9.39 1.62
CA HIS A 86 -1.31 9.05 0.64
C HIS A 86 -0.74 9.16 -0.78
N ILE A 87 -1.26 8.33 -1.69
CA ILE A 87 -0.94 8.38 -3.12
C ILE A 87 -2.22 8.29 -3.94
N ASN A 88 -2.38 9.25 -4.87
CA ASN A 88 -3.24 9.05 -6.03
C ASN A 88 -2.43 8.39 -7.14
N TYR A 89 -3.07 7.49 -7.88
CA TYR A 89 -2.47 6.77 -8.99
C TYR A 89 -3.43 6.75 -10.18
N PHE A 90 -2.87 6.72 -11.39
CA PHE A 90 -3.59 6.63 -12.65
C PHE A 90 -4.11 5.22 -12.95
N ALA A 91 -3.32 4.19 -12.65
CA ALA A 91 -3.71 2.79 -12.80
C ALA A 91 -2.84 1.85 -11.97
N GLN A 92 -3.38 0.68 -11.64
CA GLN A 92 -2.62 -0.47 -11.17
C GLN A 92 -2.28 -1.35 -12.38
N VAL A 93 -0.98 -1.47 -12.70
CA VAL A 93 -0.47 -2.24 -13.84
C VAL A 93 -0.27 -3.71 -13.47
N SER A 94 0.06 -3.98 -12.21
CA SER A 94 0.14 -5.32 -11.63
C SER A 94 -0.04 -5.23 -10.11
N GLU A 95 -0.10 -6.36 -9.41
CA GLU A 95 -0.30 -6.45 -7.95
C GLU A 95 0.49 -5.38 -7.17
N ASP A 96 1.79 -5.24 -7.42
CA ASP A 96 2.67 -4.27 -6.74
C ASP A 96 3.14 -3.08 -7.61
N ASN A 97 2.50 -2.82 -8.75
CA ASN A 97 2.94 -1.76 -9.68
C ASN A 97 1.81 -0.78 -9.97
N PHE A 98 2.00 0.45 -9.52
CA PHE A 98 1.05 1.54 -9.67
C PHE A 98 1.71 2.66 -10.48
N LEU A 99 0.92 3.32 -11.33
CA LEU A 99 1.31 4.53 -12.03
C LEU A 99 0.95 5.74 -11.16
N PRO A 100 1.89 6.34 -10.42
CA PRO A 100 1.56 7.42 -9.50
C PRO A 100 1.11 8.68 -10.24
N ALA A 101 0.23 9.46 -9.60
CA ALA A 101 -0.26 10.76 -10.07
C ALA A 101 0.07 11.87 -9.07
N GLU A 102 -0.04 11.58 -7.77
CA GLU A 102 0.28 12.50 -6.69
C GLU A 102 0.70 11.71 -5.46
N ILE A 103 1.71 12.19 -4.73
CA ILE A 103 2.09 11.67 -3.43
C ILE A 103 2.11 12.80 -2.43
N ALA A 104 1.58 12.56 -1.23
CA ALA A 104 1.68 13.49 -0.12
C ALA A 104 2.05 12.77 1.18
N ILE A 105 2.90 13.41 1.98
CA ILE A 105 3.26 12.99 3.34
C ILE A 105 2.96 14.13 4.31
N ALA A 106 2.35 13.81 5.45
CA ALA A 106 2.23 14.73 6.58
C ALA A 106 3.02 14.21 7.78
N GLU A 107 3.83 15.09 8.36
CA GLU A 107 4.48 14.92 9.66
C GLU A 107 3.56 15.52 10.74
N PHE A 108 3.35 14.80 11.83
CA PHE A 108 2.55 15.28 12.94
C PHE A 108 3.02 14.70 14.28
N ASN A 109 2.62 15.35 15.37
CA ASN A 109 2.64 14.78 16.72
C ASN A 109 1.36 15.21 17.46
N LEU A 110 1.13 14.71 18.67
CA LEU A 110 -0.11 15.03 19.39
C LEU A 110 -0.08 16.44 20.03
N GLY A 111 1.10 16.97 20.35
CA GLY A 111 1.25 18.29 20.96
C GLY A 111 0.94 19.43 19.98
N GLU A 112 1.56 19.42 18.82
CA GLU A 112 1.47 20.46 17.78
C GLU A 112 0.48 20.11 16.66
N GLY A 113 -0.03 18.88 16.61
CA GLY A 113 -0.86 18.41 15.49
C GLY A 113 -0.03 18.34 14.21
N LEU A 114 -0.59 18.81 13.10
CA LEU A 114 0.08 18.90 11.80
C LEU A 114 1.33 19.79 11.88
N CYS A 115 2.51 19.18 11.73
CA CYS A 115 3.80 19.86 11.84
C CYS A 115 4.29 20.37 10.48
N ALA A 116 4.30 19.50 9.47
CA ALA A 116 4.79 19.80 8.13
C ALA A 116 4.16 18.85 7.09
N THR A 117 4.16 19.27 5.84
CA THR A 117 3.71 18.44 4.71
C THR A 117 4.72 18.49 3.56
N LEU A 118 4.78 17.41 2.78
CA LEU A 118 5.50 17.34 1.52
C LEU A 118 4.58 16.72 0.47
N GLN A 119 4.50 17.32 -0.71
CA GLN A 119 3.62 16.87 -1.80
C GLN A 119 4.36 16.97 -3.13
N PHE A 120 4.12 16.00 -4.02
CA PHE A 120 4.51 16.05 -5.43
C PHE A 120 3.34 15.61 -6.30
N PHE A 121 3.14 16.31 -7.42
CA PHE A 121 2.54 15.70 -8.59
C PHE A 121 3.60 14.86 -9.29
N VAL A 122 3.23 13.67 -9.73
CA VAL A 122 4.18 12.67 -10.24
C VAL A 122 3.80 12.33 -11.67
N ASN A 123 4.79 12.40 -12.57
CA ASN A 123 4.61 11.91 -13.92
C ASN A 123 4.57 10.36 -13.88
N PRO A 124 3.52 9.70 -14.40
CA PRO A 124 3.42 8.24 -14.36
C PRO A 124 4.46 7.53 -15.24
N GLY A 125 5.13 8.26 -16.14
CA GLY A 125 5.97 7.70 -17.20
C GLY A 125 5.12 7.09 -18.30
N GLU A 126 5.65 6.08 -18.98
CA GLU A 126 4.93 5.41 -20.06
C GLU A 126 3.71 4.64 -19.55
N ILE A 127 2.56 4.92 -20.16
CA ILE A 127 1.32 4.17 -19.94
C ILE A 127 1.36 2.89 -20.79
N PRO A 128 1.14 1.70 -20.19
CA PRO A 128 1.10 0.45 -20.95
C PRO A 128 0.08 0.46 -22.08
N LEU A 129 0.44 -0.18 -23.20
CA LEU A 129 -0.43 -0.30 -24.35
C LEU A 129 -1.76 -0.99 -23.96
N GLY A 130 -2.88 -0.40 -24.36
CA GLY A 130 -4.23 -0.90 -24.04
C GLY A 130 -4.86 -0.27 -22.78
N MET A 131 -4.09 0.38 -21.91
CA MET A 131 -4.61 0.94 -20.64
C MET A 131 -5.01 2.42 -20.73
N LYS A 132 -4.84 3.07 -21.89
CA LYS A 132 -5.07 4.52 -22.02
C LYS A 132 -6.49 4.94 -21.62
N TYR A 133 -7.50 4.18 -22.02
CA TYR A 133 -8.89 4.48 -21.66
C TYR A 133 -9.11 4.38 -20.15
N GLU A 134 -8.66 3.28 -19.53
CA GLU A 134 -8.80 3.03 -18.09
C GLU A 134 -8.15 4.13 -17.26
N VAL A 135 -6.93 4.53 -17.63
CA VAL A 135 -6.20 5.62 -16.98
C VAL A 135 -6.98 6.94 -17.04
N LEU A 136 -7.53 7.29 -18.20
CA LEU A 136 -8.28 8.55 -18.38
C LEU A 136 -9.62 8.52 -17.64
N ASP A 137 -10.33 7.41 -17.71
CA ASP A 137 -11.61 7.20 -17.01
C ASP A 137 -11.42 7.25 -15.49
N TRP A 138 -10.36 6.62 -14.98
CA TRP A 138 -10.01 6.65 -13.57
C TRP A 138 -9.65 8.04 -13.08
N ALA A 139 -8.78 8.73 -13.81
CA ALA A 139 -8.40 10.10 -13.50
C ALA A 139 -9.65 10.99 -13.44
N TYR A 140 -10.57 10.87 -14.40
CA TYR A 140 -11.81 11.63 -14.42
C TYR A 140 -12.73 11.33 -13.22
N LYS A 141 -12.87 10.05 -12.84
CA LYS A 141 -13.76 9.62 -11.74
C LYS A 141 -13.19 9.83 -10.33
N SER A 142 -11.89 10.08 -10.21
CA SER A 142 -11.19 10.17 -8.93
C SER A 142 -10.52 11.54 -8.72
N HIS A 143 -9.22 11.63 -8.97
CA HIS A 143 -8.39 12.77 -8.61
C HIS A 143 -8.47 13.95 -9.60
N GLY A 144 -8.96 13.76 -10.82
CA GLY A 144 -9.08 14.81 -11.84
C GLY A 144 -7.75 15.34 -12.40
N ILE A 145 -6.61 14.83 -11.92
CA ILE A 145 -5.27 15.08 -12.46
C ILE A 145 -5.19 14.51 -13.89
N PRO A 146 -4.97 15.34 -14.92
CA PRO A 146 -4.85 14.87 -16.29
C PRO A 146 -3.49 14.19 -16.54
N VAL A 147 -3.47 13.18 -17.39
CA VAL A 147 -2.25 12.43 -17.74
C VAL A 147 -1.17 13.29 -18.38
N ASN A 148 -1.60 14.27 -19.19
CA ASN A 148 -0.74 15.13 -20.00
C ASN A 148 -0.42 16.47 -19.32
N VAL A 149 -0.83 16.67 -18.06
CA VAL A 149 -0.53 17.91 -17.33
C VAL A 149 -0.22 17.58 -15.87
N VAL A 150 1.06 17.70 -15.53
CA VAL A 150 1.53 18.96 -14.93
C VAL A 150 2.83 19.31 -15.65
N GLU A 151 2.95 20.50 -16.27
CA GLU A 151 4.26 20.99 -16.78
C GLU A 151 5.32 21.06 -15.65
N SER A 152 4.87 20.98 -14.39
CA SER A 152 5.66 20.89 -13.17
C SER A 152 5.52 19.54 -12.44
N ALA A 153 5.04 18.47 -13.10
CA ALA A 153 5.01 17.14 -12.50
C ALA A 153 6.45 16.63 -12.45
N GLU A 154 6.87 16.19 -11.28
CA GLU A 154 8.22 15.65 -11.13
C GLU A 154 8.30 14.31 -11.84
N ASP A 155 9.24 14.20 -12.77
CA ASP A 155 9.55 12.97 -13.51
C ASP A 155 10.87 12.34 -13.04
N ASP A 156 11.69 13.06 -12.27
CA ASP A 156 12.88 12.53 -11.61
C ASP A 156 12.53 11.80 -10.31
N TYR A 157 12.12 10.53 -10.46
CA TYR A 157 11.82 9.64 -9.33
C TYR A 157 12.96 9.54 -8.30
N PRO A 158 14.25 9.47 -8.68
CA PRO A 158 15.36 9.62 -7.74
C PRO A 158 15.31 10.89 -6.90
N THR A 159 14.97 12.04 -7.49
CA THR A 159 14.79 13.29 -6.75
C THR A 159 13.62 13.22 -5.78
N ILE A 160 12.46 12.70 -6.21
CA ILE A 160 11.30 12.50 -5.31
C ILE A 160 11.73 11.63 -4.13
N LEU A 161 12.35 10.47 -4.36
CA LEU A 161 12.75 9.56 -3.28
C LEU A 161 13.74 10.20 -2.31
N ARG A 162 14.73 10.93 -2.83
CA ARG A 162 15.71 11.65 -2.01
C ARG A 162 15.02 12.69 -1.12
N GLU A 163 14.06 13.42 -1.66
CA GLU A 163 13.28 14.42 -0.92
C GLU A 163 12.38 13.79 0.14
N LEU A 164 11.71 12.68 -0.16
CA LEU A 164 10.94 11.91 0.83
C LEU A 164 11.86 11.44 1.97
N LYS A 165 13.02 10.84 1.65
CA LYS A 165 13.99 10.40 2.66
C LYS A 165 14.52 11.58 3.49
N ARG A 166 14.77 12.73 2.86
CA ARG A 166 15.21 13.97 3.54
C ARG A 166 14.16 14.47 4.51
N PHE A 167 12.90 14.50 4.10
CA PHE A 167 11.77 14.90 4.94
C PHE A 167 11.63 14.00 6.17
N LEU A 168 11.62 12.67 5.97
CA LEU A 168 11.46 11.68 7.04
C LEU A 168 12.63 11.66 8.04
N ARG A 169 13.84 11.98 7.60
CA ARG A 169 15.07 11.93 8.42
C ARG A 169 15.49 13.29 9.00
N ARG A 170 14.74 14.36 8.72
CA ARG A 170 15.10 15.73 9.11
C ARG A 170 15.39 15.89 10.60
N LYS A 171 14.63 15.21 11.46
CA LYS A 171 14.81 15.25 12.93
C LYS A 171 15.67 14.12 13.48
N ASN A 172 15.83 13.03 12.74
CA ASN A 172 16.70 11.92 13.11
C ASN A 172 17.42 11.34 11.88
N PRO A 173 18.61 11.84 11.55
CA PRO A 173 19.35 11.39 10.37
C PRO A 173 19.71 9.91 10.41
N LYS A 174 19.77 9.26 11.58
CA LYS A 174 20.24 7.87 11.68
C LYS A 174 19.16 6.83 11.40
N ARG A 175 17.87 7.20 11.45
CA ARG A 175 16.76 6.23 11.37
C ARG A 175 15.63 6.78 10.51
N THR A 176 15.19 5.99 9.53
CA THR A 176 13.97 6.28 8.78
C THR A 176 12.74 5.81 9.58
N PRO A 177 11.85 6.72 10.01
CA PRO A 177 10.60 6.36 10.67
C PRO A 177 9.69 5.60 9.70
N PRO A 178 8.79 4.74 10.20
CA PRO A 178 7.73 4.20 9.36
C PRO A 178 6.76 5.33 8.96
N ILE A 179 6.13 5.14 7.81
CA ILE A 179 4.99 5.94 7.37
C ILE A 179 3.72 5.09 7.47
N TYR A 180 2.58 5.76 7.61
CA TYR A 180 1.31 5.10 7.84
C TYR A 180 0.29 5.48 6.76
N SER A 181 -0.45 4.49 6.27
CA SER A 181 -1.51 4.69 5.27
C SER A 181 -2.71 3.78 5.54
N MET A 182 -3.84 4.04 4.89
CA MET A 182 -5.01 3.17 4.98
C MET A 182 -4.72 1.78 4.38
N PRO A 183 -5.21 0.69 5.00
CA PRO A 183 -5.14 -0.65 4.42
C PRO A 183 -5.85 -0.72 3.07
N ASP A 184 -5.54 -1.76 2.30
CA ASP A 184 -6.27 -2.03 1.05
C ASP A 184 -7.74 -2.38 1.39
N ASP A 185 -8.68 -1.65 0.80
CA ASP A 185 -10.12 -1.96 0.83
C ASP A 185 -10.59 -2.15 -0.62
N ALA A 186 -11.50 -3.11 -0.84
CA ALA A 186 -12.06 -3.42 -2.15
C ALA A 186 -12.79 -2.23 -2.80
N ASN A 187 -13.17 -1.23 -2.00
CA ASN A 187 -14.03 -0.12 -2.43
C ASN A 187 -13.38 1.28 -2.34
N CYS A 188 -12.10 1.41 -1.97
CA CYS A 188 -11.47 2.72 -1.76
C CYS A 188 -10.08 2.84 -2.41
N ASN A 189 -9.81 4.03 -2.97
CA ASN A 189 -8.54 4.39 -3.63
C ASN A 189 -7.42 4.73 -2.64
N HIS A 190 -7.61 4.47 -1.35
CA HIS A 190 -6.69 4.76 -0.28
C HIS A 190 -6.04 3.44 0.14
N CYS A 191 -4.85 3.12 -0.35
CA CYS A 191 -4.34 1.78 -0.11
C CYS A 191 -2.84 1.73 0.16
N ILE A 192 -2.46 0.83 1.06
CA ILE A 192 -1.09 0.64 1.53
C ILE A 192 -0.24 0.04 0.41
N SER A 193 -0.85 -0.75 -0.47
CA SER A 193 -0.23 -1.34 -1.65
C SER A 193 0.15 -0.29 -2.70
N ALA A 194 -0.68 0.74 -2.94
CA ALA A 194 -0.32 1.84 -3.83
C ALA A 194 0.89 2.63 -3.30
N VAL A 195 0.95 2.87 -1.99
CA VAL A 195 2.10 3.52 -1.35
C VAL A 195 3.36 2.66 -1.51
N ARG A 196 3.29 1.37 -1.19
CA ARG A 196 4.43 0.45 -1.32
C ARG A 196 4.91 0.30 -2.76
N GLY A 197 3.99 0.10 -3.70
CA GLY A 197 4.29 -0.07 -5.12
C GLY A 197 4.94 1.18 -5.72
N THR A 198 4.43 2.36 -5.37
CA THR A 198 5.03 3.63 -5.83
C THR A 198 6.41 3.85 -5.23
N LEU A 199 6.60 3.63 -3.93
CA LEU A 199 7.92 3.75 -3.32
C LEU A 199 8.93 2.73 -3.90
N SER A 200 8.48 1.51 -4.19
CA SER A 200 9.28 0.51 -4.91
C SER A 200 9.64 0.99 -6.32
N ARG A 201 8.72 1.63 -7.04
CA ARG A 201 8.99 2.22 -8.36
C ARG A 201 10.07 3.30 -8.28
N PHE A 202 9.99 4.19 -7.29
CA PHE A 202 10.99 5.23 -7.08
C PHE A 202 12.37 4.65 -6.71
N ALA A 203 12.40 3.65 -5.83
CA ALA A 203 13.63 2.99 -5.42
C ALA A 203 14.32 2.25 -6.59
N LYS A 204 13.53 1.53 -7.41
CA LYS A 204 14.03 0.90 -8.65
C LYS A 204 14.63 1.92 -9.61
N ALA A 205 13.96 3.05 -9.83
CA ALA A 205 14.49 4.13 -10.67
C ALA A 205 15.78 4.76 -10.10
N SER A 206 15.99 4.68 -8.79
CA SER A 206 17.19 5.17 -8.10
C SER A 206 18.32 4.15 -8.03
N ASN A 207 18.10 2.90 -8.47
CA ASN A 207 19.00 1.75 -8.21
C ASN A 207 19.29 1.55 -6.70
N GLU A 208 18.27 1.74 -5.87
CA GLU A 208 18.36 1.61 -4.42
C GLU A 208 17.29 0.66 -3.87
N ASP A 209 17.51 0.11 -2.67
CA ASP A 209 16.46 -0.56 -1.92
C ASP A 209 15.51 0.45 -1.25
N CYS A 210 14.21 0.18 -1.31
CA CYS A 210 13.22 0.97 -0.59
C CYS A 210 13.23 0.59 0.91
N ASN A 211 13.88 1.41 1.73
CA ASN A 211 13.95 1.22 3.18
C ASN A 211 12.85 1.96 3.97
N ILE A 212 11.85 2.52 3.28
CA ILE A 212 10.72 3.21 3.89
C ILE A 212 9.65 2.17 4.24
N ARG A 213 9.42 1.95 5.53
CA ARG A 213 8.42 1.00 6.02
C ARG A 213 7.03 1.63 5.99
N VAL A 214 6.07 0.95 5.40
CA VAL A 214 4.67 1.41 5.30
C VAL A 214 3.78 0.52 6.16
N PHE A 215 3.12 1.11 7.15
CA PHE A 215 2.31 0.42 8.16
C PHE A 215 0.83 0.86 8.13
N PRO A 216 -0.10 0.04 8.65
CA PRO A 216 -1.52 0.39 8.68
C PRO A 216 -1.83 1.52 9.67
N LEU A 217 -2.42 2.60 9.15
CA LEU A 217 -2.81 3.79 9.90
C LEU A 217 -3.87 3.52 11.00
N PRO A 218 -4.93 2.73 10.78
CA PRO A 218 -5.91 2.44 11.82
C PRO A 218 -5.29 1.81 13.06
N MET A 219 -4.24 0.99 12.90
CA MET A 219 -3.53 0.41 14.03
C MET A 219 -2.70 1.44 14.80
N LEU A 220 -2.01 2.35 14.11
CA LEU A 220 -1.33 3.46 14.78
C LEU A 220 -2.33 4.27 15.61
N PHE A 221 -3.47 4.63 15.01
CA PHE A 221 -4.49 5.41 15.69
C PHE A 221 -5.02 4.68 16.94
N TYR A 222 -5.35 3.39 16.83
CA TYR A 222 -5.77 2.60 17.99
C TYR A 222 -4.72 2.59 19.11
N GLU A 223 -3.44 2.35 18.77
CA GLU A 223 -2.37 2.33 19.78
C GLU A 223 -2.15 3.72 20.41
N LEU A 224 -2.20 4.79 19.63
CA LEU A 224 -2.10 6.16 20.15
C LEU A 224 -3.25 6.49 21.10
N LYS A 225 -4.50 6.21 20.69
CA LYS A 225 -5.68 6.46 21.51
C LYS A 225 -5.63 5.67 22.81
N SER A 226 -5.25 4.40 22.73
CA SER A 226 -5.08 3.53 23.89
C SER A 226 -3.98 4.04 24.83
N LYS A 227 -2.86 4.53 24.28
CA LYS A 227 -1.76 5.08 25.09
C LYS A 227 -2.16 6.42 25.75
N CYS A 228 -2.91 7.26 25.07
CA CYS A 228 -3.46 8.50 25.66
C CYS A 228 -4.39 8.20 26.84
N MET A 229 -5.26 7.19 26.70
CA MET A 229 -6.15 6.75 27.78
C MET A 229 -5.38 6.16 28.96
N GLU A 230 -4.39 5.31 28.68
CA GLU A 230 -3.49 4.74 29.68
C GLU A 230 -2.80 5.83 30.51
N LEU A 231 -2.19 6.83 29.85
CA LEU A 231 -1.44 7.89 30.52
C LEU A 231 -2.34 8.86 31.29
N SER A 232 -3.53 9.15 30.76
CA SER A 232 -4.50 10.05 31.41
C SER A 232 -5.33 9.38 32.52
N GLY A 233 -5.14 8.07 32.76
CA GLY A 233 -5.94 7.29 33.70
C GLY A 233 -7.40 7.12 33.31
N LYS A 234 -7.76 7.42 32.05
CA LYS A 234 -9.12 7.26 31.51
C LYS A 234 -9.29 5.85 30.95
N THR A 235 -10.52 5.33 30.98
CA THR A 235 -10.87 4.10 30.28
C THR A 235 -12.16 4.30 29.49
N ASP A 236 -12.19 3.78 28.26
CA ASP A 236 -13.41 3.73 27.44
C ASP A 236 -13.47 2.38 26.72
N PRO A 237 -14.41 1.49 27.08
CA PRO A 237 -14.52 0.16 26.48
C PRO A 237 -14.87 0.18 24.99
N ARG A 238 -15.27 1.35 24.44
CA ARG A 238 -15.57 1.51 23.02
C ARG A 238 -14.30 1.66 22.17
N VAL A 239 -13.16 2.00 22.78
CA VAL A 239 -11.87 2.11 22.07
C VAL A 239 -11.37 0.72 21.71
N THR A 240 -11.67 0.34 20.48
CA THR A 240 -11.30 -0.92 19.84
C THR A 240 -10.51 -0.64 18.55
N PRO A 241 -9.82 -1.63 17.97
CA PRO A 241 -9.22 -1.47 16.64
C PRO A 241 -10.25 -1.03 15.58
N GLN A 242 -11.48 -1.55 15.68
CA GLN A 242 -12.60 -1.18 14.80
C GLN A 242 -13.04 0.27 14.99
N TYR A 243 -13.03 0.79 16.23
CA TYR A 243 -13.30 2.22 16.47
C TYR A 243 -12.35 3.11 15.67
N ALA A 244 -11.04 2.85 15.75
CA ALA A 244 -10.04 3.64 15.03
C ALA A 244 -10.24 3.60 13.51
N ASN A 245 -10.56 2.43 12.96
CA ASN A 245 -10.89 2.30 11.54
C ASN A 245 -12.14 3.10 11.17
N ASN A 246 -13.21 2.97 11.94
CA ASN A 246 -14.48 3.64 11.68
C ASN A 246 -14.34 5.18 11.74
N GLU A 247 -13.57 5.70 12.69
CA GLU A 247 -13.31 7.14 12.79
C GLU A 247 -12.55 7.68 11.57
N LEU A 248 -11.59 6.91 11.01
CA LEU A 248 -10.89 7.28 9.79
C LEU A 248 -11.80 7.21 8.56
N VAL A 249 -12.63 6.16 8.45
CA VAL A 249 -13.55 5.94 7.32
C VAL A 249 -14.69 6.96 7.29
N LYS A 250 -15.16 7.43 8.45
CA LYS A 250 -16.18 8.49 8.53
C LYS A 250 -15.75 9.79 7.83
N ASP A 251 -14.44 10.06 7.79
CA ASP A 251 -13.82 11.24 7.17
C ASP A 251 -14.64 12.53 7.34
N VAL A 252 -14.86 12.93 8.60
CA VAL A 252 -15.71 14.08 8.96
C VAL A 252 -15.18 15.42 8.41
N TYR A 253 -13.95 15.45 7.90
CA TYR A 253 -13.31 16.62 7.33
C TYR A 253 -13.27 16.58 5.79
N SER A 254 -13.91 15.60 5.15
CA SER A 254 -13.89 15.39 3.68
C SER A 254 -14.31 16.62 2.88
N HIS A 255 -15.24 17.41 3.40
CA HIS A 255 -15.76 18.63 2.76
C HIS A 255 -15.04 19.91 3.18
N CYS A 256 -14.01 19.83 4.03
CA CYS A 256 -13.24 21.00 4.43
C CYS A 256 -12.47 21.58 3.24
N ARG A 257 -12.59 22.90 3.07
CA ARG A 257 -11.88 23.65 2.03
C ARG A 257 -10.50 24.10 2.53
N LYS A 258 -9.62 24.50 1.61
CA LYS A 258 -8.29 25.06 1.88
C LYS A 258 -7.34 24.13 2.63
N ILE A 259 -7.60 22.83 2.55
CA ILE A 259 -6.70 21.80 3.09
C ILE A 259 -6.06 20.97 1.98
N GLY A 260 -6.57 21.03 0.75
CA GLY A 260 -5.94 20.47 -0.45
C GLY A 260 -4.80 21.31 -1.00
N CYS A 261 -4.31 20.92 -2.18
CA CYS A 261 -3.40 21.73 -2.99
C CYS A 261 -4.20 22.61 -3.96
N ASP A 262 -3.58 23.69 -4.44
CA ASP A 262 -4.24 24.71 -5.25
C ASP A 262 -5.00 24.12 -6.46
N PHE A 263 -4.38 23.18 -7.19
CA PHE A 263 -5.02 22.49 -8.32
C PHE A 263 -6.35 21.82 -7.95
N HIS A 264 -6.41 21.12 -6.82
CA HIS A 264 -7.63 20.43 -6.42
C HIS A 264 -8.65 21.38 -5.78
N GLU A 265 -8.20 22.44 -5.11
CA GLU A 265 -9.09 23.48 -4.57
C GLU A 265 -9.79 24.25 -5.70
N GLU A 266 -9.06 24.63 -6.75
CA GLU A 266 -9.61 25.32 -7.92
C GLU A 266 -10.66 24.50 -8.68
N LYS A 267 -10.55 23.17 -8.62
CA LYS A 267 -11.46 22.23 -9.28
C LYS A 267 -12.58 21.70 -8.38
N ASP A 268 -12.65 22.12 -7.12
CA ASP A 268 -13.55 21.57 -6.11
C ASP A 268 -13.40 20.04 -5.93
N LEU A 269 -12.16 19.56 -6.06
CA LEU A 269 -11.76 18.15 -5.94
C LEU A 269 -10.87 17.91 -4.72
N SER A 270 -10.86 18.82 -3.73
CA SER A 270 -10.03 18.71 -2.53
C SER A 270 -10.23 17.43 -1.75
N GLN A 271 -11.43 16.85 -1.78
CA GLN A 271 -11.69 15.55 -1.14
C GLN A 271 -10.83 14.42 -1.71
N HIS A 272 -10.43 14.52 -2.99
CA HIS A 272 -9.60 13.53 -3.70
C HIS A 272 -8.12 13.90 -3.73
N CYS A 273 -7.72 15.04 -3.16
CA CYS A 273 -6.32 15.45 -3.10
C CYS A 273 -5.54 14.66 -2.05
N SER A 274 -4.37 14.13 -2.41
CA SER A 274 -3.50 13.40 -1.48
C SER A 274 -3.07 14.28 -0.30
N LEU A 275 -2.78 15.57 -0.55
CA LEU A 275 -2.43 16.51 0.51
C LEU A 275 -3.58 16.75 1.48
N SER A 276 -4.82 16.87 0.96
CA SER A 276 -6.00 16.98 1.80
C SER A 276 -6.19 15.72 2.64
N THR A 277 -6.13 14.54 2.01
CA THR A 277 -6.32 13.24 2.67
C THR A 277 -5.37 13.06 3.86
N VAL A 278 -4.06 13.31 3.69
CA VAL A 278 -3.12 13.18 4.81
C VAL A 278 -3.40 14.18 5.94
N LYS A 279 -3.83 15.40 5.64
CA LYS A 279 -4.23 16.38 6.67
C LYS A 279 -5.49 15.94 7.42
N ARG A 280 -6.51 15.42 6.70
CA ARG A 280 -7.74 14.92 7.32
C ARG A 280 -7.46 13.77 8.27
N TRP A 281 -6.59 12.83 7.89
CA TRP A 281 -6.13 11.77 8.80
C TRP A 281 -5.46 12.32 10.05
N VAL A 282 -4.55 13.29 9.90
CA VAL A 282 -3.90 13.95 11.04
C VAL A 282 -4.93 14.64 11.93
N PHE A 283 -5.91 15.35 11.37
CA PHE A 283 -6.95 16.02 12.14
C PHE A 283 -7.86 15.04 12.90
N THR A 284 -8.27 13.94 12.27
CA THR A 284 -9.05 12.88 12.91
C THR A 284 -8.31 12.30 14.11
N ILE A 285 -7.03 11.96 13.94
CA ILE A 285 -6.21 11.39 15.03
C ILE A 285 -5.99 12.43 16.13
N SER A 286 -5.64 13.66 15.75
CA SER A 286 -5.31 14.75 16.68
C SER A 286 -6.51 15.13 17.54
N MET A 287 -7.69 15.32 16.92
CA MET A 287 -8.92 15.65 17.66
C MET A 287 -9.39 14.53 18.57
N SER A 288 -9.13 13.26 18.21
CA SER A 288 -9.49 12.12 19.05
C SER A 288 -8.50 11.92 20.21
N CYS A 289 -7.20 12.13 20.00
CA CYS A 289 -6.16 11.76 20.97
C CYS A 289 -5.65 12.93 21.83
N ALA A 290 -5.42 14.10 21.23
CA ALA A 290 -4.72 15.21 21.89
C ALA A 290 -5.44 15.71 23.17
N PRO A 291 -6.79 15.85 23.20
CA PRO A 291 -7.51 16.25 24.41
C PRO A 291 -7.38 15.27 25.58
N ASP A 292 -7.10 13.99 25.32
CA ASP A 292 -6.97 13.00 26.40
C ASP A 292 -5.73 13.22 27.24
N ILE A 293 -4.67 13.75 26.65
CA ILE A 293 -3.40 14.08 27.32
C ILE A 293 -3.25 15.59 27.59
N GLY A 294 -4.39 16.30 27.70
CA GLY A 294 -4.44 17.70 28.10
C GLY A 294 -3.96 18.71 27.05
N VAL A 295 -3.83 18.32 25.78
CA VAL A 295 -3.54 19.26 24.69
C VAL A 295 -4.82 19.95 24.25
N VAL A 296 -4.83 21.28 24.24
CA VAL A 296 -5.93 22.07 23.68
C VAL A 296 -5.76 22.12 22.16
N PRO A 297 -6.74 21.62 21.37
CA PRO A 297 -6.62 21.59 19.92
C PRO A 297 -6.47 23.00 19.32
N ASN A 298 -5.51 23.15 18.42
CA ASN A 298 -5.26 24.38 17.67
C ASN A 298 -5.83 24.26 16.25
N HIS A 299 -6.49 25.32 15.76
CA HIS A 299 -6.96 25.41 14.39
C HIS A 299 -5.80 25.36 13.39
N ARG A 300 -6.07 24.79 12.21
CA ARG A 300 -5.10 24.50 11.13
C ARG A 300 -4.00 23.50 11.50
N ARG A 301 -3.99 23.02 12.75
CA ARG A 301 -2.96 22.12 13.31
C ARG A 301 -3.58 20.80 13.74
N HIS A 302 -4.52 20.84 14.68
CA HIS A 302 -5.23 19.67 15.18
C HIS A 302 -6.58 19.48 14.48
N CYS A 303 -7.16 20.55 13.95
CA CYS A 303 -8.40 20.54 13.18
C CYS A 303 -8.36 21.61 12.08
N PRO A 304 -9.26 21.58 11.09
CA PRO A 304 -9.40 22.66 10.11
C PRO A 304 -9.70 24.02 10.75
N ASP A 305 -9.57 25.10 9.98
CA ASP A 305 -9.96 26.42 10.48
C ASP A 305 -11.50 26.51 10.66
N LYS A 306 -11.96 27.34 11.60
CA LYS A 306 -13.40 27.52 11.87
C LYS A 306 -14.17 28.02 10.65
N SER A 307 -13.51 28.76 9.76
CA SER A 307 -14.10 29.27 8.51
C SER A 307 -14.17 28.23 7.38
N GLU A 308 -13.67 27.01 7.60
CA GLU A 308 -13.52 25.97 6.58
C GLU A 308 -14.51 24.81 6.78
N ASN A 309 -15.38 24.90 7.80
CA ASN A 309 -16.49 23.98 8.08
C ASN A 309 -17.80 24.56 7.50
N PHE A 310 -18.00 24.48 6.18
CA PHE A 310 -19.25 24.85 5.52
C PHE A 310 -19.67 23.75 4.56
#